data_AF-A0A151LMY4-F1
#
_entry.id   AF-A0A151LMY4-F1
#
_cell.length_a   1.000
_cell.length_b   1.000
_cell.length_c   1.000
_cell.angle_alpha   90.00
_cell.angle_beta   90.00
_cell.angle_gamma   90.00
#
_symmetry.space_group_name_H-M   'P 1'
#
loop_
_entity.id
_entity.type
_entity.pdbx_description
1 polymer ?
#
loop_
_entity_poly.entity_id
_entity_poly.type
_entity_poly.pdbx_seq_one_letter_code
_entity_poly.pdbx_strand_id
1 'polypeptide(L)' 'ELNDLDNISISDLSDVDPETNNIIIGVCDKISKPCGRRNVGSNWKIKLKGGLMKIDGKEMFFHGLQGELEF' A
#
# COMPACT_ATOMS: atom_id res chain seq x y z
N GLU A 1 -2.20 -2.48 26.05
CA GLU A 1 -2.00 -3.45 24.96
C GLU A 1 -1.13 -2.80 23.87
N LEU A 2 0.13 -2.48 24.21
CA LEU A 2 1.10 -1.84 23.30
C LEU A 2 2.43 -2.62 23.22
N ASN A 3 2.56 -3.71 23.99
CA ASN A 3 3.83 -4.41 24.24
C ASN A 3 4.06 -5.61 23.31
N ASP A 4 3.06 -6.03 22.53
CA ASP A 4 3.17 -7.26 21.73
C ASP A 4 3.72 -7.02 20.31
N LEU A 5 3.88 -5.75 19.91
CA LEU A 5 4.43 -5.36 18.60
C LEU A 5 5.95 -5.17 18.62
N ASP A 6 6.56 -4.95 19.79
CA ASP A 6 8.02 -4.75 19.91
C ASP A 6 8.82 -6.06 19.77
N ASN A 7 8.15 -7.22 19.85
CA ASN A 7 8.78 -8.54 19.75
C ASN A 7 8.66 -9.18 18.36
N ILE A 8 8.00 -8.54 17.39
CA ILE A 8 7.92 -9.03 16.01
C ILE A 8 9.13 -8.46 15.25
N SER A 9 10.15 -9.29 15.07
CA SER A 9 11.27 -8.92 14.20
C SER A 9 10.79 -8.92 12.75
N ILE A 10 11.38 -8.07 11.90
CA ILE A 10 11.10 -8.08 10.45
C ILE A 10 11.32 -9.48 9.86
N SER A 11 12.23 -10.26 10.43
CA SER A 11 12.49 -11.65 10.05
C SER A 11 11.36 -12.64 10.37
N ASP A 12 10.41 -12.27 11.23
CA ASP A 12 9.26 -13.09 11.60
C ASP A 12 8.07 -12.87 10.65
N LEU A 13 8.16 -11.86 9.76
CA LEU A 13 7.20 -11.65 8.69
C LEU A 13 7.53 -12.63 7.56
N SER A 14 6.53 -13.38 7.09
CA SER A 14 6.76 -14.26 5.94
C SER A 14 6.90 -13.42 4.67
N ASP A 15 8.00 -13.59 3.94
CA ASP A 15 8.15 -13.10 2.56
C ASP A 15 7.26 -13.87 1.56
N VAL A 16 6.35 -14.70 2.05
CA VAL A 16 5.37 -15.40 1.23
C VAL A 16 4.33 -14.40 0.77
N ASP A 17 4.31 -14.13 -0.54
CA ASP A 17 3.26 -13.33 -1.15
C ASP A 17 1.88 -13.91 -0.79
N PRO A 18 0.94 -13.09 -0.29
CA PRO A 18 -0.41 -13.57 -0.01
C PRO A 18 -1.05 -14.07 -1.30
N GLU A 19 -1.91 -15.09 -1.22
CA GLU A 19 -2.73 -15.50 -2.35
C GLU A 19 -3.66 -14.34 -2.75
N THR A 20 -3.23 -13.55 -3.71
CA THR A 20 -4.01 -12.44 -4.27
C THR A 20 -4.11 -12.56 -5.77
N ASN A 21 -5.34 -12.47 -6.27
CA ASN A 21 -5.60 -12.33 -7.70
C ASN A 21 -5.52 -10.87 -8.17
N ASN A 22 -5.48 -9.94 -7.22
CA ASN A 22 -5.49 -8.51 -7.46
C ASN A 22 -4.07 -7.95 -7.28
N ILE A 23 -3.50 -7.46 -8.39
CA ILE A 23 -2.10 -7.02 -8.46
C ILE A 23 -2.05 -5.67 -9.16
N ILE A 24 -1.26 -4.75 -8.61
CA ILE A 24 -0.98 -3.44 -9.20
C ILE A 24 0.52 -3.29 -9.35
N ILE A 25 0.99 -3.09 -10.58
CA ILE A 25 2.40 -2.86 -10.90
C ILE A 25 2.51 -1.48 -11.55
N GLY A 26 3.36 -0.61 -11.02
CA GLY A 26 3.61 0.71 -11.59
C GLY A 26 4.85 1.37 -10.98
N VAL A 27 5.27 2.48 -11.57
CA VAL A 27 6.40 3.27 -11.08
C VAL A 27 5.93 4.13 -9.90
N CYS A 28 6.59 4.00 -8.76
CA CYS A 28 6.30 4.86 -7.60
C CYS A 28 6.67 6.31 -7.90
N ASP A 29 5.69 7.21 -7.80
CA ASP A 29 5.88 8.66 -7.96
C ASP A 29 6.08 9.33 -6.59
N LYS A 30 5.20 9.05 -5.63
CA LYS A 30 5.28 9.63 -4.29
C LYS A 30 4.54 8.79 -3.26
N ILE A 31 5.16 8.58 -2.10
CA ILE A 31 4.52 8.06 -0.89
C ILE A 31 4.52 9.17 0.16
N SER A 32 3.36 9.47 0.75
CA SER A 32 3.20 10.51 1.77
C SER A 32 2.71 9.89 3.06
N LYS A 33 3.47 10.10 4.14
CA LYS A 33 3.12 9.66 5.49
C LYS A 33 1.94 10.45 6.07
N PRO A 34 1.17 9.85 7.00
CA PRO A 34 0.19 10.57 7.79
C PRO A 34 0.80 11.77 8.54
N CYS A 35 0.09 12.90 8.58
CA CYS A 35 0.51 14.10 9.33
C CYS A 35 -0.53 14.45 10.39
N GLY A 36 -0.24 14.12 11.64
CA GLY A 36 -1.17 14.23 12.78
C GLY A 36 -1.46 15.64 13.31
N ARG A 37 -1.14 16.72 12.59
CA ARG A 37 -1.39 18.09 13.12
C ARG A 37 -2.78 18.64 12.84
N ARG A 38 -3.51 18.19 11.81
CA ARG A 38 -4.81 18.80 11.43
C ARG A 38 -5.86 17.87 10.81
N ASN A 39 -5.55 16.60 10.52
CA ASN A 39 -6.49 15.72 9.83
C ASN A 39 -6.89 14.56 10.72
N VAL A 40 -8.19 14.37 10.88
CA VAL A 40 -8.87 13.27 11.62
C VAL A 40 -8.77 11.93 10.85
N GLY A 41 -7.84 11.82 9.90
CA GLY A 41 -7.58 10.61 9.13
C GLY A 41 -6.08 10.45 8.96
N SER A 42 -5.52 9.44 9.62
CA SER A 42 -4.10 9.09 9.58
C SER A 42 -3.75 8.33 8.30
N ASN A 43 -4.08 8.89 7.13
CA ASN A 43 -4.11 8.12 5.90
C ASN A 43 -2.77 8.26 5.16
N TRP A 44 -2.19 7.13 4.77
CA TRP A 44 -1.07 7.08 3.84
C TRP A 44 -1.56 7.40 2.44
N LYS A 45 -0.82 8.22 1.68
CA LYS A 45 -1.13 8.49 0.27
C LYS A 45 -0.05 7.93 -0.63
N ILE A 46 -0.44 7.09 -1.58
CA ILE A 46 0.45 6.50 -2.58
C ILE A 46 0.07 7.04 -3.96
N LYS A 47 1.07 7.45 -4.74
CA LYS A 47 0.94 7.81 -6.15
C LYS A 47 1.84 6.94 -7.00
N LEU A 48 1.27 6.30 -8.02
CA LEU A 48 1.98 5.50 -9.02
C LEU A 48 1.75 6.08 -10.42
N LYS A 49 2.65 5.78 -11.35
CA LYS A 49 2.58 6.17 -12.76
C LYS A 49 2.92 5.01 -13.69
N GLY A 50 2.36 5.06 -14.91
CA GLY A 50 2.71 4.18 -16.03
C GLY A 50 2.73 2.70 -15.67
N GLY A 51 1.57 2.12 -15.36
CA GLY A 51 1.48 0.77 -14.84
C GLY A 51 0.36 -0.07 -15.42
N LEU A 52 0.32 -1.32 -14.94
CA LEU A 52 -0.67 -2.34 -15.25
C LEU A 52 -1.29 -2.82 -13.94
N MET A 53 -2.59 -3.00 -13.93
CA MET A 53 -3.30 -3.64 -12.82
C MET A 53 -4.14 -4.80 -13.33
N LYS A 54 -4.23 -5.85 -12.51
CA LYS A 54 -5.23 -6.92 -12.64
C LYS A 54 -6.13 -6.83 -11.43
N ILE A 55 -7.40 -6.49 -11.64
CA ILE A 55 -8.42 -6.42 -10.58
C ILE A 55 -9.59 -7.30 -10.99
N ASP A 56 -9.96 -8.26 -10.16
CA ASP A 56 -11.04 -9.22 -10.36
C ASP A 56 -10.95 -9.92 -11.72
N GLY A 57 -9.73 -10.30 -12.09
CA GLY A 57 -9.44 -10.97 -13.36
C GLY A 57 -9.37 -10.06 -14.59
N LYS A 58 -9.64 -8.76 -14.44
CA LYS A 58 -9.57 -7.77 -15.52
C LYS A 58 -8.25 -7.00 -15.52
N GLU A 59 -7.57 -7.03 -16.65
CA GLU A 59 -6.31 -6.29 -16.85
C GLU A 59 -6.58 -4.88 -17.41
N MET A 60 -5.93 -3.88 -16.82
CA MET A 60 -6.11 -2.46 -17.16
C MET A 60 -4.78 -1.71 -17.06
N PHE A 61 -4.47 -0.90 -18.06
CA PHE A 61 -3.35 0.04 -18.02
C PHE A 61 -3.78 1.36 -17.34
N PHE A 62 -2.86 1.99 -16.63
CA PHE A 62 -3.06 3.32 -16.06
C PHE A 62 -1.88 4.24 -16.30
N HIS A 63 -2.16 5.51 -16.58
CA HIS A 63 -1.12 6.54 -16.66
C HIS A 63 -0.72 7.06 -15.27
N GLY A 64 -1.71 7.24 -14.38
CA GLY A 64 -1.51 7.65 -12.99
C GLY A 64 -2.54 6.99 -12.09
N LEU A 65 -2.12 6.61 -10.89
CA LEU A 65 -2.96 5.99 -9.86
C LEU A 65 -2.68 6.67 -8.52
N GLN A 66 -3.73 6.99 -7.76
CA GLN A 66 -3.63 7.52 -6.40
C GLN A 66 -4.47 6.66 -5.46
N GLY A 67 -3.85 6.19 -4.38
CA GLY A 67 -4.51 5.44 -3.31
C GLY A 67 -4.36 6.13 -1.95
N GLU A 68 -5.36 6.00 -1.11
CA GLU A 68 -5.32 6.38 0.30
C GLU A 68 -5.52 5.13 1.16
N LEU A 69 -4.65 4.90 2.15
CA LEU A 69 -4.69 3.71 3.01
C LEU A 69 -4.77 4.13 4.48
N GLU A 70 -5.58 3.41 5.23
CA GLU A 70 -5.68 3.50 6.69
C GLU A 70 -5.05 2.22 7.28
N PHE A 71 -4.30 2.35 8.36
CA PHE A 71 -3.70 1.24 9.11
C PHE A 71 -4.24 1.24 10.53
#